data_AF-A0A843L630-F1
#
_entry.id   AF-A0A843L630-F1
#
_cell.length_a   1.000
_cell.length_b   1.000
_cell.length_c   1.000
_cell.angle_alpha   90.00
_cell.angle_beta   90.00
_cell.angle_gamma   90.00
#
_symmetry.space_group_name_H-M   'P 1'
#
loop_
_entity.id
_entity.type
_entity.pdbx_description
1 polymer ?
#
loop_
_entity_poly.entity_id
_entity_poly.type
_entity_poly.pdbx_seq_one_letter_code
_entity_poly.pdbx_strand_id
1 'polypeptide(L)'
;MKFATFTSCSGRLEATSSRNEMTALLARLLARAAPDEIDIVCYFTLGAIAPGYSGVNLGIGDRTAAAAIALATGTDPASVEAAARELGDYGDAAARLTGRPAEGLAGFFPAAGPLTVAAVHRGFMEIARASGPGSAEKKTETLAAMLAAATPPERRYLTRLATGEMRLGAGDMTVLDALAEAFLGSRGERSPLEHAYNISSDIGYVARTLQEGGLAAVKAIPVTLHRPVRPMLTQRVARLSEIPERIGSRVIAVEEKYDGERVQAHKDGDDVTLFSRRLTDVTHQYPDIVRSIRGCVTADTAILDGEAVAFDHETGTYRPFQTLMRRRRKHRVR
;
A
#
# COMPACT_ATOMS: atom_id res chain seq x y z
N MET A 1 -19.50 -7.31 1.32
CA MET A 1 -19.27 -8.67 1.82
C MET A 1 -18.98 -8.64 3.32
N LYS A 2 -19.33 -9.71 4.05
CA LYS A 2 -18.98 -9.84 5.47
C LYS A 2 -17.48 -9.94 5.65
N PHE A 3 -16.92 -9.27 6.66
CA PHE A 3 -15.49 -9.32 6.98
C PHE A 3 -15.05 -10.74 7.35
N ALA A 4 -15.90 -11.50 8.06
CA ALA A 4 -15.72 -12.95 8.26
C ALA A 4 -15.44 -13.76 6.98
N THR A 5 -16.00 -13.36 5.83
CA THR A 5 -15.70 -14.04 4.55
C THR A 5 -14.27 -13.75 4.08
N PHE A 6 -13.84 -12.49 4.21
CA PHE A 6 -12.46 -12.10 3.93
C PHE A 6 -11.48 -12.83 4.86
N THR A 7 -11.72 -12.81 6.17
CA THR A 7 -10.81 -13.40 7.16
C THR A 7 -10.74 -14.92 7.09
N SER A 8 -11.85 -15.59 6.74
CA SER A 8 -11.84 -17.02 6.43
C SER A 8 -10.97 -17.34 5.22
N CYS A 9 -11.00 -16.51 4.18
CA CYS A 9 -10.09 -16.65 3.03
C CYS A 9 -8.64 -16.40 3.44
N SER A 10 -8.37 -15.34 4.21
CA SER A 10 -7.04 -14.99 4.71
C SER A 10 -6.40 -16.11 5.53
N GLY A 11 -7.17 -16.77 6.40
CA GLY A 11 -6.70 -17.93 7.16
C GLY A 11 -6.30 -19.12 6.28
N ARG A 12 -7.01 -19.32 5.16
CA ARG A 12 -6.67 -20.36 4.19
C ARG A 12 -5.45 -19.98 3.34
N LEU A 13 -5.26 -18.70 3.05
CA LEU A 13 -4.08 -18.20 2.35
C LEU A 13 -2.81 -18.42 3.18
N GLU A 14 -2.85 -18.14 4.47
CA GLU A 14 -1.72 -18.39 5.39
C GLU A 14 -1.40 -19.89 5.54
N ALA A 15 -2.42 -20.75 5.46
CA ALA A 15 -2.24 -22.19 5.64
C ALA A 15 -1.64 -22.89 4.41
N THR A 16 -1.59 -22.23 3.25
CA THR A 16 -1.04 -22.81 2.01
C THR A 16 0.28 -22.17 1.62
N SER A 17 1.19 -22.97 1.07
CA SER A 17 2.40 -22.49 0.37
C SER A 17 2.25 -22.57 -1.15
N SER A 18 1.14 -23.12 -1.65
CA SER A 18 0.90 -23.31 -3.07
C SER A 18 0.40 -22.03 -3.70
N ARG A 19 1.23 -21.44 -4.57
CA ARG A 19 0.85 -20.27 -5.37
C ARG A 19 -0.45 -20.49 -6.13
N ASN A 20 -0.63 -21.69 -6.68
CA ASN A 20 -1.82 -22.03 -7.45
C ASN A 20 -3.09 -22.05 -6.58
N GLU A 21 -2.97 -22.57 -5.37
CA GLU A 21 -4.07 -22.57 -4.41
C GLU A 21 -4.39 -21.17 -3.92
N MET A 22 -3.37 -20.35 -3.62
CA MET A 22 -3.56 -18.95 -3.24
C MET A 22 -4.34 -18.19 -4.31
N THR A 23 -3.96 -18.32 -5.57
CA THR A 23 -4.66 -17.67 -6.68
C THR A 23 -6.12 -18.15 -6.77
N ALA A 24 -6.38 -19.44 -6.64
CA ALA A 24 -7.75 -19.97 -6.69
C ALA A 24 -8.62 -19.55 -5.47
N LEU A 25 -8.01 -19.37 -4.29
CA LEU A 25 -8.68 -18.81 -3.11
C LEU A 25 -9.06 -17.35 -3.35
N LEU A 26 -8.11 -16.55 -3.82
CA LEU A 26 -8.32 -15.13 -4.11
C LEU A 26 -9.31 -14.93 -5.26
N ALA A 27 -9.26 -15.72 -6.32
CA ALA A 27 -10.19 -15.61 -7.44
C ALA A 27 -11.63 -15.81 -6.98
N ARG A 28 -11.89 -16.82 -6.13
CA ARG A 28 -13.21 -17.05 -5.51
C ARG A 28 -13.64 -15.94 -4.57
N LEU A 29 -12.71 -15.32 -3.85
CA LEU A 29 -13.00 -14.19 -2.98
C LEU A 29 -13.40 -12.95 -3.79
N LEU A 30 -12.60 -12.61 -4.80
CA LEU A 30 -12.79 -11.44 -5.67
C LEU A 30 -14.07 -11.55 -6.51
N ALA A 31 -14.40 -12.75 -7.02
CA ALA A 31 -15.66 -12.98 -7.74
C ALA A 31 -16.92 -12.75 -6.87
N ARG A 32 -16.78 -12.73 -5.54
CA ARG A 32 -17.88 -12.46 -4.59
C ARG A 32 -17.92 -11.01 -4.11
N ALA A 33 -16.92 -10.18 -4.46
CA ALA A 33 -16.88 -8.78 -4.07
C ALA A 33 -17.84 -7.98 -4.97
N ALA A 34 -18.54 -7.01 -4.39
CA ALA A 34 -19.32 -6.06 -5.16
C ALA A 34 -18.40 -5.02 -5.83
N PRO A 35 -18.84 -4.32 -6.90
CA PRO A 35 -18.05 -3.29 -7.59
C PRO A 35 -17.48 -2.18 -6.67
N ASP A 36 -18.23 -1.82 -5.64
CA ASP A 36 -17.87 -0.82 -4.64
C ASP A 36 -16.97 -1.36 -3.50
N GLU A 37 -16.64 -2.66 -3.53
CA GLU A 37 -15.82 -3.32 -2.50
C GLU A 37 -14.57 -4.01 -3.05
N ILE A 38 -14.51 -4.33 -4.35
CA ILE A 38 -13.43 -5.14 -4.92
C ILE A 38 -12.06 -4.50 -4.73
N ASP A 39 -11.99 -3.17 -4.83
CA ASP A 39 -10.77 -2.42 -4.58
C ASP A 39 -10.32 -2.55 -3.12
N ILE A 40 -11.26 -2.45 -2.18
CA ILE A 40 -11.01 -2.65 -0.75
C ILE A 40 -10.47 -4.05 -0.49
N VAL A 41 -11.08 -5.08 -1.09
CA VAL A 41 -10.62 -6.47 -0.96
C VAL A 41 -9.20 -6.63 -1.50
N CYS A 42 -8.87 -6.01 -2.63
CA CYS A 42 -7.51 -6.01 -3.17
C CYS A 42 -6.52 -5.31 -2.22
N TYR A 43 -6.86 -4.14 -1.68
CA TYR A 43 -5.99 -3.43 -0.73
C TYR A 43 -5.78 -4.26 0.53
N PHE A 44 -6.85 -4.80 1.13
CA PHE A 44 -6.75 -5.58 2.36
C PHE A 44 -5.92 -6.86 2.15
N THR A 45 -6.05 -7.51 1.00
CA THR A 45 -5.22 -8.67 0.63
C THR A 45 -3.72 -8.32 0.64
N LEU A 46 -3.37 -7.11 0.24
CA LEU A 46 -1.98 -6.62 0.22
C LEU A 46 -1.55 -5.93 1.52
N GLY A 47 -2.38 -5.96 2.57
CA GLY A 47 -2.08 -5.29 3.85
C GLY A 47 -2.13 -3.77 3.79
N ALA A 48 -2.89 -3.23 2.84
CA ALA A 48 -3.12 -1.81 2.68
C ALA A 48 -4.62 -1.48 2.83
N ILE A 49 -4.93 -0.19 2.91
CA ILE A 49 -6.31 0.32 2.92
C ILE A 49 -6.59 1.27 1.73
N ALA A 50 -5.55 1.58 0.96
CA ALA A 50 -5.59 2.50 -0.17
C ALA A 50 -4.36 2.25 -1.07
N PRO A 51 -4.30 2.82 -2.29
CA PRO A 51 -3.13 2.76 -3.14
C PRO A 51 -1.91 3.41 -2.47
N GLY A 52 -0.72 2.83 -2.67
CA GLY A 52 0.50 3.26 -1.95
C GLY A 52 0.92 4.71 -2.21
N TYR A 53 0.52 5.29 -3.33
CA TYR A 53 0.82 6.69 -3.68
C TYR A 53 -0.15 7.71 -3.07
N SER A 54 -1.28 7.27 -2.52
CA SER A 54 -2.35 8.16 -2.02
C SER A 54 -1.99 8.91 -0.72
N GLY A 55 -0.87 8.57 -0.08
CA GLY A 55 -0.45 9.16 1.20
C GLY A 55 -1.29 8.73 2.41
N VAL A 56 -2.28 7.85 2.22
CA VAL A 56 -3.14 7.34 3.29
C VAL A 56 -2.32 6.44 4.23
N ASN A 57 -2.22 6.84 5.49
CA ASN A 57 -1.52 6.09 6.53
C ASN A 57 -2.32 6.12 7.85
N LEU A 58 -2.53 4.95 8.45
CA LEU A 58 -3.23 4.82 9.73
C LEU A 58 -2.44 5.46 10.89
N GLY A 59 -1.11 5.39 10.84
CA GLY A 59 -0.23 5.86 11.91
C GLY A 59 -0.39 5.04 13.19
N ILE A 60 -0.73 3.76 13.08
CA ILE A 60 -0.87 2.82 14.20
C ILE A 60 0.45 2.07 14.34
N GLY A 61 1.20 2.36 15.40
CA GLY A 61 2.33 1.54 15.81
C GLY A 61 1.95 0.57 16.92
N ASP A 62 2.89 -0.30 17.29
CA ASP A 62 2.75 -1.35 18.30
C ASP A 62 2.08 -0.88 19.59
N ARG A 63 2.52 0.26 20.15
CA ARG A 63 1.93 0.82 21.38
C ARG A 63 0.45 1.19 21.23
N THR A 64 0.08 1.76 20.08
CA THR A 64 -1.31 2.12 19.79
C THR A 64 -2.16 0.88 19.57
N ALA A 65 -1.63 -0.13 18.88
CA ALA A 65 -2.29 -1.42 18.71
C ALA A 65 -2.50 -2.13 20.06
N ALA A 66 -1.47 -2.18 20.91
CA ALA A 66 -1.53 -2.76 22.24
C ALA A 66 -2.62 -2.08 23.10
N ALA A 67 -2.66 -0.75 23.12
CA ALA A 67 -3.66 0.01 23.84
C ALA A 67 -5.09 -0.25 23.31
N ALA A 68 -5.27 -0.31 21.99
CA ALA A 68 -6.57 -0.58 21.40
C ALA A 68 -7.07 -2.00 21.69
N ILE A 69 -6.18 -3.01 21.64
CA ILE A 69 -6.51 -4.38 22.02
C ILE A 69 -6.89 -4.44 23.50
N ALA A 70 -6.09 -3.82 24.38
CA ALA A 70 -6.34 -3.76 25.81
C ALA A 70 -7.74 -3.22 26.14
N LEU A 71 -8.14 -2.11 25.49
CA LEU A 71 -9.49 -1.55 25.62
C LEU A 71 -10.58 -2.50 25.10
N ALA A 72 -10.34 -3.17 23.95
CA ALA A 72 -11.29 -4.08 23.34
C ALA A 72 -11.49 -5.39 24.13
N THR A 73 -10.48 -5.81 24.90
CA THR A 73 -10.51 -7.06 25.67
C THR A 73 -10.64 -6.85 27.18
N GLY A 74 -10.61 -5.61 27.66
CA GLY A 74 -10.65 -5.31 29.10
C GLY A 74 -9.41 -5.82 29.84
N THR A 75 -8.27 -5.83 29.17
CA THR A 75 -6.97 -6.24 29.73
C THR A 75 -6.05 -5.03 29.85
N ASP A 76 -4.87 -5.19 30.45
CA ASP A 76 -3.84 -4.15 30.45
C ASP A 76 -2.92 -4.26 29.21
N PRO A 77 -2.27 -3.15 28.76
CA PRO A 77 -1.36 -3.18 27.62
C PRO A 77 -0.15 -4.11 27.78
N ALA A 78 0.37 -4.30 29.01
CA ALA A 78 1.53 -5.16 29.22
C ALA A 78 1.19 -6.64 28.99
N SER A 79 -0.02 -7.07 29.36
CA SER A 79 -0.56 -8.39 29.00
C SER A 79 -0.67 -8.58 27.48
N VAL A 80 -1.07 -7.53 26.74
CA VAL A 80 -1.10 -7.58 25.27
C VAL A 80 0.30 -7.71 24.68
N GLU A 81 1.25 -6.91 25.16
CA GLU A 81 2.65 -6.98 24.71
C GLU A 81 3.30 -8.34 25.02
N ALA A 82 3.01 -8.92 26.18
CA ALA A 82 3.45 -10.27 26.54
C ALA A 82 2.87 -11.31 25.59
N ALA A 83 1.58 -11.22 25.28
CA ALA A 83 0.92 -12.09 24.31
C ALA A 83 1.50 -11.95 22.89
N ALA A 84 1.74 -10.72 22.44
CA ALA A 84 2.32 -10.44 21.12
C ALA A 84 3.75 -10.97 21.02
N ARG A 85 4.54 -10.88 22.10
CA ARG A 85 5.90 -11.44 22.16
C ARG A 85 5.90 -12.97 22.11
N GLU A 86 4.96 -13.60 22.81
CA GLU A 86 4.80 -15.06 22.83
C GLU A 86 4.34 -15.61 21.47
N LEU A 87 3.38 -14.94 20.83
CA LEU A 87 2.75 -15.41 19.59
C LEU A 87 3.44 -14.91 18.32
N GLY A 88 4.26 -13.85 18.42
CA GLY A 88 5.03 -13.28 17.31
C GLY A 88 4.32 -12.17 16.53
N ASP A 89 3.08 -11.82 16.86
CA ASP A 89 2.39 -10.60 16.39
C ASP A 89 1.18 -10.18 17.24
N TYR A 90 0.77 -8.91 17.07
CA TYR A 90 -0.39 -8.33 17.75
C TYR A 90 -1.73 -8.84 17.26
N GLY A 91 -1.83 -9.36 16.02
CA GLY A 91 -3.05 -9.97 15.51
C GLY A 91 -3.39 -11.25 16.24
N ASP A 92 -2.41 -12.13 16.42
CA ASP A 92 -2.60 -13.35 17.21
C ASP A 92 -2.88 -13.04 18.69
N ALA A 93 -2.22 -12.03 19.27
CA ALA A 93 -2.56 -11.55 20.60
C ALA A 93 -4.03 -11.07 20.70
N ALA A 94 -4.49 -10.27 19.73
CA ALA A 94 -5.86 -9.75 19.69
C ALA A 94 -6.92 -10.85 19.53
N ALA A 95 -6.59 -11.94 18.81
CA ALA A 95 -7.46 -13.10 18.69
C ALA A 95 -7.48 -13.97 19.96
N ARG A 96 -6.34 -14.10 20.64
CA ARG A 96 -6.22 -14.92 21.87
C ARG A 96 -6.93 -14.27 23.05
N LEU A 97 -6.76 -12.96 23.21
CA LEU A 97 -7.25 -12.26 24.40
C LEU A 97 -8.77 -12.13 24.38
N THR A 98 -9.38 -12.51 25.50
CA THR A 98 -10.82 -12.49 25.72
C THR A 98 -11.12 -11.70 26.98
N GLY A 99 -12.29 -11.07 27.01
CA GLY A 99 -12.77 -10.29 28.14
C GLY A 99 -13.85 -9.33 27.72
N ARG A 100 -14.21 -8.40 28.61
CA ARG A 100 -15.27 -7.42 28.37
C ARG A 100 -14.63 -6.11 27.87
N PRO A 101 -15.08 -5.56 26.73
CA PRO A 101 -14.60 -4.28 26.26
C PRO A 101 -14.86 -3.17 27.30
N ALA A 102 -14.02 -2.13 27.30
CA ALA A 102 -14.25 -0.94 28.10
C ALA A 102 -15.62 -0.30 27.79
N GLU A 103 -16.24 0.32 28.80
CA GLU A 103 -17.53 0.99 28.66
C GLU A 103 -17.45 2.16 27.66
N GLY A 104 -18.53 2.38 26.89
CA GLY A 104 -18.63 3.50 25.95
C GLY A 104 -17.97 3.30 24.58
N LEU A 105 -17.21 2.22 24.36
CA LEU A 105 -16.50 1.99 23.09
C LEU A 105 -17.40 1.98 21.85
N ALA A 106 -18.64 1.48 21.96
CA ALA A 106 -19.56 1.40 20.83
C ALA A 106 -19.85 2.75 20.16
N GLY A 107 -19.69 3.87 20.87
CA GLY A 107 -19.87 5.22 20.33
C GLY A 107 -18.81 5.62 19.29
N PHE A 108 -17.64 4.98 19.30
CA PHE A 108 -16.53 5.31 18.40
C PHE A 108 -16.57 4.54 17.07
N PHE A 109 -17.39 3.49 16.98
CA PHE A 109 -17.59 2.73 15.75
C PHE A 109 -18.99 2.12 15.70
N PRO A 110 -19.93 2.71 14.94
CA PRO A 110 -21.30 2.20 14.86
C PRO A 110 -21.36 0.94 13.98
N ALA A 111 -21.28 -0.23 14.61
CA ALA A 111 -21.51 -1.52 13.97
C ALA A 111 -22.98 -1.93 14.10
N ALA A 112 -23.74 -1.88 13.00
CA ALA A 112 -25.18 -2.23 12.98
C ALA A 112 -25.45 -3.74 12.77
N GLY A 113 -24.43 -4.60 12.94
CA GLY A 113 -24.50 -6.04 12.67
C GLY A 113 -23.10 -6.65 12.49
N PRO A 114 -22.99 -7.84 11.89
CA PRO A 114 -21.69 -8.45 11.56
C PRO A 114 -20.83 -7.50 10.75
N LEU A 115 -19.53 -7.43 11.05
CA LEU A 115 -18.61 -6.56 10.33
C LEU A 115 -18.62 -6.85 8.83
N THR A 116 -18.52 -5.78 8.03
CA THR A 116 -18.35 -5.84 6.58
C THR A 116 -17.01 -5.28 6.18
N VAL A 117 -16.50 -5.68 5.02
CA VAL A 117 -15.26 -5.13 4.46
C VAL A 117 -15.36 -3.61 4.31
N ALA A 118 -16.49 -3.10 3.79
CA ALA A 118 -16.75 -1.67 3.69
C ALA A 118 -16.78 -0.95 5.06
N ALA A 119 -17.39 -1.54 6.09
CA ALA A 119 -17.43 -0.93 7.42
C ALA A 119 -16.03 -0.86 8.07
N VAL A 120 -15.24 -1.92 7.91
CA VAL A 120 -13.85 -1.96 8.39
C VAL A 120 -13.00 -0.93 7.65
N HIS A 121 -13.14 -0.82 6.33
CA HIS A 121 -12.43 0.18 5.52
C HIS A 121 -12.79 1.60 5.93
N ARG A 122 -14.08 1.89 6.13
CA ARG A 122 -14.53 3.19 6.63
C ARG A 122 -13.90 3.53 7.98
N GLY A 123 -13.89 2.60 8.93
CA GLY A 123 -13.24 2.82 10.24
C GLY A 123 -11.75 3.10 10.11
N PHE A 124 -11.06 2.38 9.23
CA PHE A 124 -9.66 2.66 8.91
C PHE A 124 -9.45 4.02 8.24
N MET A 125 -10.33 4.45 7.34
CA MET A 125 -10.27 5.78 6.73
C MET A 125 -10.52 6.89 7.75
N GLU A 126 -11.40 6.68 8.74
CA GLU A 126 -11.61 7.60 9.87
C GLU A 126 -10.34 7.72 10.73
N ILE A 127 -9.69 6.58 11.04
CA ILE A 127 -8.39 6.55 11.73
C ILE A 127 -7.33 7.31 10.92
N ALA A 128 -7.21 7.07 9.61
CA ALA A 128 -6.21 7.72 8.76
C ALA A 128 -6.41 9.24 8.68
N ARG A 129 -7.66 9.72 8.68
CA ARG A 129 -8.00 11.15 8.63
C ARG A 129 -7.82 11.87 9.97
N ALA A 130 -7.77 11.15 11.08
CA ALA A 130 -7.59 11.76 12.40
C ALA A 130 -6.20 12.39 12.53
N SER A 131 -6.17 13.70 12.79
CA SER A 131 -4.96 14.52 12.93
C SER A 131 -5.17 15.62 13.98
N GLY A 132 -4.05 16.20 14.46
CA GLY A 132 -4.07 17.26 15.48
C GLY A 132 -4.09 16.76 16.93
N PRO A 133 -4.21 17.67 17.91
CA PRO A 133 -4.28 17.32 19.33
C PRO A 133 -5.42 16.32 19.61
N GLY A 134 -5.14 15.28 20.40
CA GLY A 134 -6.11 14.21 20.71
C GLY A 134 -6.30 13.15 19.62
N SER A 135 -5.66 13.28 18.44
CA SER A 135 -5.84 12.31 17.36
C SER A 135 -5.35 10.90 17.73
N ALA A 136 -4.29 10.80 18.54
CA ALA A 136 -3.77 9.50 18.95
C ALA A 136 -4.77 8.70 19.81
N GLU A 137 -5.46 9.38 20.72
CA GLU A 137 -6.51 8.78 21.56
C GLU A 137 -7.70 8.35 20.70
N LYS A 138 -8.22 9.25 19.86
CA LYS A 138 -9.31 8.94 18.93
C LYS A 138 -9.01 7.73 18.03
N LYS A 139 -7.78 7.63 17.50
CA LYS A 139 -7.34 6.48 16.70
C LYS A 139 -7.37 5.18 17.50
N THR A 140 -6.92 5.24 18.76
CA THR A 140 -6.92 4.09 19.68
C THR A 140 -8.34 3.65 20.00
N GLU A 141 -9.23 4.57 20.35
CA GLU A 141 -10.64 4.28 20.70
C GLU A 141 -11.43 3.76 19.49
N THR A 142 -11.22 4.33 18.30
CA THR A 142 -11.85 3.85 17.07
C THR A 142 -11.41 2.43 16.74
N LEU A 143 -10.10 2.15 16.82
CA LEU A 143 -9.57 0.80 16.61
C LEU A 143 -10.08 -0.18 17.68
N ALA A 144 -10.13 0.23 18.95
CA ALA A 144 -10.67 -0.57 20.05
C ALA A 144 -12.15 -0.92 19.83
N ALA A 145 -12.96 0.04 19.39
CA ALA A 145 -14.37 -0.18 19.09
C ALA A 145 -14.57 -1.16 17.91
N MET A 146 -13.74 -1.05 16.87
CA MET A 146 -13.72 -2.01 15.76
C MET A 146 -13.33 -3.43 16.24
N LEU A 147 -12.32 -3.55 17.11
CA LEU A 147 -11.88 -4.83 17.68
C LEU A 147 -12.93 -5.44 18.64
N ALA A 148 -13.62 -4.61 19.40
CA ALA A 148 -14.69 -5.03 20.31
C ALA A 148 -15.87 -5.64 19.52
N ALA A 149 -16.19 -5.08 18.35
CA ALA A 149 -17.23 -5.58 17.46
C ALA A 149 -16.81 -6.83 16.64
N ALA A 150 -15.51 -7.15 16.61
CA ALA A 150 -14.95 -8.25 15.84
C ALA A 150 -14.93 -9.58 16.62
N THR A 151 -15.19 -10.68 15.91
CA THR A 151 -14.91 -12.04 16.41
C THR A 151 -13.40 -12.29 16.53
N PRO A 152 -12.93 -13.32 17.26
CA PRO A 152 -11.49 -13.57 17.42
C PRO A 152 -10.71 -13.70 16.09
N PRO A 153 -11.18 -14.46 15.07
CA PRO A 153 -10.51 -14.48 13.77
C PRO A 153 -10.50 -13.12 13.07
N GLU A 154 -11.56 -12.33 13.24
CA GLU A 154 -11.63 -10.97 12.68
C GLU A 154 -10.64 -10.03 13.37
N ARG A 155 -10.48 -10.10 14.69
CA ARG A 155 -9.50 -9.29 15.44
C ARG A 155 -8.08 -9.51 14.93
N ARG A 156 -7.70 -10.75 14.62
CA ARG A 156 -6.39 -11.08 14.04
C ARG A 156 -6.10 -10.22 12.80
N TYR A 157 -6.98 -10.32 11.81
CA TYR A 157 -6.78 -9.64 10.53
C TYR A 157 -7.02 -8.15 10.60
N LEU A 158 -7.92 -7.69 11.47
CA LEU A 158 -8.14 -6.27 11.71
C LEU A 158 -6.87 -5.63 12.30
N THR A 159 -6.27 -6.23 13.31
CA THR A 159 -5.01 -5.73 13.88
C THR A 159 -3.87 -5.80 12.87
N ARG A 160 -3.75 -6.89 12.10
CA ARG A 160 -2.72 -7.01 11.04
C ARG A 160 -2.89 -5.97 9.93
N LEU A 161 -4.12 -5.62 9.54
CA LEU A 161 -4.38 -4.50 8.65
C LEU A 161 -4.00 -3.17 9.30
N ALA A 162 -4.32 -2.99 10.58
CA ALA A 162 -4.01 -1.77 11.32
C ALA A 162 -2.50 -1.49 11.41
N THR A 163 -1.70 -2.54 11.59
CA THR A 163 -0.24 -2.45 11.70
C THR A 163 0.49 -2.60 10.35
N GLY A 164 -0.22 -2.98 9.27
CA GLY A 164 0.35 -3.19 7.94
C GLY A 164 1.10 -4.53 7.75
N GLU A 165 0.83 -5.53 8.60
CA GLU A 165 1.53 -6.83 8.61
C GLU A 165 0.59 -8.01 8.34
N MET A 166 0.01 -8.09 7.14
CA MET A 166 -0.98 -9.14 6.81
C MET A 166 -0.42 -10.56 6.68
N ARG A 167 0.86 -10.71 6.29
CA ARG A 167 1.58 -12.01 6.22
C ARG A 167 0.89 -13.13 5.40
N LEU A 168 0.06 -12.79 4.41
CA LEU A 168 -0.72 -13.78 3.63
C LEU A 168 0.07 -14.57 2.58
N GLY A 169 1.34 -14.22 2.31
CA GLY A 169 2.12 -14.82 1.21
C GLY A 169 1.68 -14.42 -0.21
N ALA A 170 0.64 -13.59 -0.34
CA ALA A 170 0.14 -13.07 -1.60
C ALA A 170 0.61 -11.63 -1.84
N GLY A 171 1.40 -11.42 -2.91
CA GLY A 171 1.75 -10.08 -3.41
C GLY A 171 0.94 -9.67 -4.64
N ASP A 172 1.25 -8.50 -5.21
CA ASP A 172 0.55 -7.88 -6.35
C ASP A 172 0.24 -8.85 -7.48
N MET A 173 1.25 -9.62 -7.91
CA MET A 173 1.11 -10.55 -9.05
C MET A 173 0.09 -11.66 -8.77
N THR A 174 -0.09 -12.06 -7.51
CA THR A 174 -1.08 -13.09 -7.11
C THR A 174 -2.47 -12.57 -7.30
N VAL A 175 -2.68 -11.32 -6.90
CA VAL A 175 -3.95 -10.64 -6.99
C VAL A 175 -4.29 -10.41 -8.47
N LEU A 176 -3.31 -10.03 -9.29
CA LEU A 176 -3.51 -9.92 -10.74
C LEU A 176 -3.81 -11.27 -11.41
N ASP A 177 -3.10 -12.35 -11.04
CA ASP A 177 -3.42 -13.71 -11.50
C ASP A 177 -4.87 -14.09 -11.09
N ALA A 178 -5.27 -13.74 -9.87
CA ALA A 178 -6.59 -14.05 -9.33
C ALA A 178 -7.70 -13.24 -10.00
N LEU A 179 -7.44 -11.98 -10.36
CA LEU A 179 -8.36 -11.15 -11.16
C LEU A 179 -8.53 -11.73 -12.56
N ALA A 180 -7.43 -12.13 -13.21
CA ALA A 180 -7.47 -12.76 -14.52
C ALA A 180 -8.24 -14.10 -14.48
N GLU A 181 -8.00 -14.93 -13.47
CA GLU A 181 -8.74 -16.18 -13.27
C GLU A 181 -10.23 -15.92 -12.99
N ALA A 182 -10.57 -14.98 -12.11
CA ALA A 182 -11.95 -14.70 -11.70
C ALA A 182 -12.82 -14.09 -12.80
N PHE A 183 -12.26 -13.16 -13.59
CA PHE A 183 -13.05 -12.34 -14.52
C PHE A 183 -12.77 -12.63 -15.99
N LEU A 184 -11.63 -13.26 -16.31
CA LEU A 184 -11.23 -13.60 -17.69
C LEU A 184 -11.12 -15.10 -17.92
N GLY A 185 -11.29 -15.92 -16.87
CA GLY A 185 -11.29 -17.39 -16.94
C GLY A 185 -9.90 -18.03 -17.10
N SER A 186 -8.82 -17.23 -17.18
CA SER A 186 -7.46 -17.74 -17.34
C SER A 186 -6.43 -16.78 -16.78
N ARG A 187 -5.44 -17.32 -16.06
CA ARG A 187 -4.25 -16.56 -15.59
C ARG A 187 -3.37 -16.09 -16.74
N GLY A 188 -3.48 -16.71 -17.92
CA GLY A 188 -2.76 -16.29 -19.12
C GLY A 188 -3.14 -14.87 -19.56
N GLU A 189 -4.33 -14.40 -19.17
CA GLU A 189 -4.83 -13.05 -19.47
C GLU A 189 -4.38 -11.99 -18.46
N ARG A 190 -3.36 -12.28 -17.61
CA ARG A 190 -2.81 -11.31 -16.65
C ARG A 190 -2.15 -10.11 -17.32
N SER A 191 -1.51 -10.30 -18.48
CA SER A 191 -0.61 -9.28 -19.06
C SER A 191 -1.26 -7.90 -19.25
N PRO A 192 -2.49 -7.76 -19.78
CA PRO A 192 -3.17 -6.47 -19.86
C PRO A 192 -3.47 -5.85 -18.49
N LEU A 193 -3.80 -6.67 -17.48
CA LEU A 193 -4.05 -6.20 -16.11
C LEU A 193 -2.75 -5.68 -15.47
N GLU A 194 -1.66 -6.40 -15.67
CA GLU A 194 -0.33 -6.00 -15.21
C GLU A 194 0.14 -4.71 -15.90
N HIS A 195 -0.09 -4.55 -17.20
CA HIS A 195 0.18 -3.29 -17.89
C HIS A 195 -0.60 -2.13 -17.29
N ALA A 196 -1.92 -2.29 -17.11
CA ALA A 196 -2.76 -1.27 -16.50
C ALA A 196 -2.32 -0.95 -15.06
N TYR A 197 -1.93 -1.95 -14.28
CA TYR A 197 -1.38 -1.75 -12.94
C TYR A 197 -0.02 -1.04 -12.96
N ASN A 198 0.83 -1.31 -13.95
CA ASN A 198 2.12 -0.63 -14.10
C ASN A 198 1.96 0.86 -14.40
N ILE A 199 0.97 1.26 -15.20
CA ILE A 199 0.75 2.68 -15.55
C ILE A 199 -0.12 3.43 -14.54
N SER A 200 -0.92 2.73 -13.73
CA SER A 200 -1.81 3.34 -12.73
C SER A 200 -1.30 3.21 -11.29
N SER A 201 -0.41 2.27 -11.02
CA SER A 201 0.04 1.88 -9.67
C SER A 201 -1.09 1.60 -8.68
N ASP A 202 -2.27 1.22 -9.19
CA ASP A 202 -3.49 1.08 -8.42
C ASP A 202 -4.22 -0.21 -8.77
N ILE A 203 -3.97 -1.26 -7.98
CA ILE A 203 -4.57 -2.58 -8.23
C ILE A 203 -6.07 -2.60 -7.97
N GLY A 204 -6.56 -1.75 -7.06
CA GLY A 204 -7.99 -1.66 -6.75
C GLY A 204 -8.74 -0.98 -7.89
N TYR A 205 -8.17 0.08 -8.46
CA TYR A 205 -8.69 0.71 -9.68
C TYR A 205 -8.74 -0.26 -10.86
N VAL A 206 -7.66 -1.05 -11.07
CA VAL A 206 -7.65 -2.09 -12.12
C VAL A 206 -8.74 -3.14 -11.87
N ALA A 207 -8.90 -3.59 -10.63
CA ALA A 207 -9.91 -4.59 -10.26
C ALA A 207 -11.34 -4.07 -10.50
N ARG A 208 -11.66 -2.85 -10.06
CA ARG A 208 -12.97 -2.23 -10.29
C ARG A 208 -13.25 -2.04 -11.78
N THR A 209 -12.28 -1.51 -12.53
CA THR A 209 -12.40 -1.30 -13.98
C THR A 209 -12.66 -2.62 -14.71
N LEU A 210 -11.96 -3.69 -14.31
CA LEU A 210 -12.16 -5.02 -14.88
C LEU A 210 -13.57 -5.56 -14.57
N GLN A 211 -14.04 -5.40 -13.34
CA GLN A 211 -15.35 -5.90 -12.92
C GLN A 211 -16.51 -5.15 -13.62
N GLU A 212 -16.39 -3.84 -13.80
CA GLU A 212 -17.44 -2.99 -14.36
C GLU A 212 -17.47 -3.00 -15.90
N GLY A 213 -16.29 -2.96 -16.54
CA GLY A 213 -16.16 -2.75 -17.99
C GLY A 213 -15.37 -3.82 -18.73
N GLY A 214 -14.93 -4.88 -18.04
CA GLY A 214 -14.18 -5.98 -18.63
C GLY A 214 -12.79 -5.58 -19.14
N LEU A 215 -12.18 -6.48 -19.92
CA LEU A 215 -10.81 -6.31 -20.41
C LEU A 215 -10.63 -5.08 -21.32
N ALA A 216 -11.66 -4.71 -22.07
CA ALA A 216 -11.61 -3.54 -22.94
C ALA A 216 -11.43 -2.24 -22.14
N ALA A 217 -12.15 -2.10 -21.02
CA ALA A 217 -12.00 -0.95 -20.13
C ALA A 217 -10.62 -0.91 -19.47
N VAL A 218 -10.08 -2.06 -19.05
CA VAL A 218 -8.73 -2.13 -18.48
C VAL A 218 -7.67 -1.68 -19.49
N LYS A 219 -7.78 -2.12 -20.75
CA LYS A 219 -6.85 -1.71 -21.82
C LYS A 219 -6.95 -0.22 -22.16
N ALA A 220 -8.07 0.42 -21.83
CA ALA A 220 -8.28 1.85 -22.05
C ALA A 220 -7.80 2.73 -20.88
N ILE A 221 -7.29 2.15 -19.77
CA ILE A 221 -6.73 2.92 -18.66
C ILE A 221 -5.55 3.78 -19.17
N PRO A 222 -5.60 5.11 -19.04
CA PRO A 222 -4.51 5.96 -19.47
C PRO A 222 -3.47 6.16 -18.37
N VAL A 223 -2.26 6.55 -18.77
CA VAL A 223 -1.33 7.23 -17.86
C VAL A 223 -1.98 8.52 -17.39
N THR A 224 -2.01 8.75 -16.09
CA THR A 224 -2.67 9.92 -15.47
C THR A 224 -1.66 10.71 -14.64
N LEU A 225 -1.66 12.04 -14.75
CA LEU A 225 -0.81 12.89 -13.91
C LEU A 225 -1.16 12.71 -12.42
N HIS A 226 -0.19 12.92 -11.55
CA HIS A 226 -0.28 12.73 -10.09
C HIS A 226 -0.66 11.31 -9.62
N ARG A 227 -0.66 10.34 -10.54
CA ARG A 227 -0.73 8.91 -10.28
C ARG A 227 0.56 8.28 -10.82
N PRO A 228 1.48 7.84 -9.96
CA PRO A 228 2.80 7.43 -10.42
C PRO A 228 2.74 6.19 -11.29
N VAL A 229 3.67 6.12 -12.23
CA VAL A 229 3.94 4.92 -13.04
C VAL A 229 4.97 4.06 -12.31
N ARG A 230 4.73 2.75 -12.24
CA ARG A 230 5.66 1.80 -11.61
C ARG A 230 7.04 1.91 -12.30
N PRO A 231 8.13 2.12 -11.55
CA PRO A 231 9.42 2.41 -12.17
C PRO A 231 9.96 1.19 -12.92
N MET A 232 10.50 1.42 -14.13
CA MET A 232 11.25 0.38 -14.84
C MET A 232 12.45 -0.06 -14.00
N LEU A 233 12.61 -1.37 -13.81
CA LEU A 233 13.71 -1.95 -13.04
C LEU A 233 14.82 -2.44 -13.96
N THR A 234 16.04 -2.49 -13.44
CA THR A 234 17.22 -2.96 -14.18
C THR A 234 17.48 -4.44 -13.92
N GLN A 235 17.92 -5.15 -14.95
CA GLN A 235 18.50 -6.48 -14.81
C GLN A 235 20.01 -6.36 -14.62
N ARG A 236 20.60 -7.25 -13.82
CA ARG A 236 22.06 -7.31 -13.65
C ARG A 236 22.64 -8.26 -14.70
N VAL A 237 23.72 -7.83 -15.34
CA VAL A 237 24.55 -8.67 -16.21
C VAL A 237 25.91 -8.91 -15.58
N ALA A 238 26.51 -10.06 -15.84
CA ALA A 238 27.83 -10.38 -15.30
C ALA A 238 28.95 -9.82 -16.21
N ARG A 239 28.69 -9.69 -17.51
CA ARG A 239 29.65 -9.23 -18.52
C ARG A 239 29.00 -8.24 -19.48
N LEU A 240 29.77 -7.25 -19.95
CA LEU A 240 29.31 -6.26 -20.93
C LEU A 240 28.88 -6.91 -22.26
N SER A 241 29.51 -8.03 -22.64
CA SER A 241 29.17 -8.80 -23.84
C SER A 241 27.75 -9.36 -23.84
N GLU A 242 27.13 -9.51 -22.67
CA GLU A 242 25.76 -10.05 -22.52
C GLU A 242 24.69 -8.97 -22.77
N ILE A 243 25.05 -7.68 -22.74
CA ILE A 243 24.10 -6.56 -22.79
C ILE A 243 23.25 -6.58 -24.08
N PRO A 244 23.81 -6.73 -25.30
CA PRO A 244 23.01 -6.68 -26.53
C PRO A 244 21.94 -7.77 -26.60
N GLU A 245 22.27 -8.99 -26.15
CA GLU A 245 21.33 -10.11 -26.10
C GLU A 245 20.23 -9.87 -25.06
N ARG A 246 20.58 -9.33 -23.88
CA ARG A 246 19.63 -9.04 -22.80
C ARG A 246 18.67 -7.90 -23.12
N ILE A 247 19.16 -6.83 -23.76
CA ILE A 247 18.33 -5.71 -24.21
C ILE A 247 17.51 -6.11 -25.45
N GLY A 248 17.99 -7.07 -26.24
CA GLY A 248 17.38 -7.43 -27.52
C GLY A 248 17.59 -6.35 -28.59
N SER A 249 18.60 -5.49 -28.41
CA SER A 249 18.93 -4.40 -29.33
C SER A 249 20.44 -4.31 -29.52
N ARG A 250 20.84 -3.99 -30.76
CA ARG A 250 22.23 -3.66 -31.09
C ARG A 250 22.55 -2.18 -30.86
N VAL A 251 21.53 -1.32 -30.77
CA VAL A 251 21.68 0.11 -30.47
C VAL A 251 21.46 0.29 -28.98
N ILE A 252 22.52 0.71 -28.29
CA ILE A 252 22.55 0.81 -26.83
C ILE A 252 23.00 2.22 -26.45
N ALA A 253 22.16 2.92 -25.71
CA ALA A 253 22.56 4.13 -24.98
C ALA A 253 23.13 3.71 -23.62
N VAL A 254 24.17 4.41 -23.17
CA VAL A 254 24.80 4.18 -21.87
C VAL A 254 24.67 5.45 -21.05
N GLU A 255 24.05 5.34 -19.88
CA GLU A 255 23.89 6.43 -18.93
C GLU A 255 24.66 6.13 -17.65
N GLU A 256 25.18 7.18 -17.01
CA GLU A 256 25.80 7.07 -15.71
C GLU A 256 24.75 6.63 -14.67
N LYS A 257 25.06 5.60 -13.89
CA LYS A 257 24.19 5.19 -12.79
C LYS A 257 24.49 6.00 -11.53
N TYR A 258 23.74 7.07 -11.33
CA TYR A 258 23.83 7.90 -10.13
C TYR A 258 23.52 7.12 -8.83
N ASP A 259 24.10 7.60 -7.72
CA ASP A 259 23.87 7.13 -6.34
C ASP A 259 23.02 8.15 -5.59
N GLY A 260 21.71 8.14 -5.85
CA GLY A 260 20.79 9.13 -5.33
C GLY A 260 19.45 8.54 -4.91
N GLU A 261 18.45 9.41 -4.86
CA GLU A 261 17.06 9.02 -4.69
C GLU A 261 16.34 9.14 -6.03
N ARG A 262 15.85 8.02 -6.57
CA ARG A 262 15.01 8.04 -7.77
C ARG A 262 13.73 8.82 -7.50
N VAL A 263 13.48 9.82 -8.33
CA VAL A 263 12.33 10.70 -8.27
C VAL A 263 11.62 10.70 -9.62
N GLN A 264 10.33 10.37 -9.57
CA GLN A 264 9.41 10.54 -10.68
C GLN A 264 8.62 11.84 -10.48
N ALA A 265 8.87 12.84 -11.32
CA ALA A 265 8.20 14.14 -11.25
C ALA A 265 7.00 14.17 -12.19
N HIS A 266 5.83 14.50 -11.66
CA HIS A 266 4.62 14.79 -12.42
C HIS A 266 4.42 16.29 -12.42
N LYS A 267 4.32 16.89 -13.61
CA LYS A 267 4.06 18.32 -13.81
C LYS A 267 2.73 18.49 -14.51
N ASP A 268 1.87 19.35 -13.96
CA ASP A 268 0.64 19.87 -14.55
C ASP A 268 0.62 21.40 -14.37
N GLY A 269 1.16 22.12 -15.36
CA GLY A 269 1.42 23.56 -15.24
C GLY A 269 2.39 23.84 -14.08
N ASP A 270 1.90 24.53 -13.05
CA ASP A 270 2.60 24.82 -11.81
C ASP A 270 2.38 23.75 -10.72
N ASP A 271 1.44 22.83 -10.87
CA ASP A 271 1.30 21.74 -9.92
C ASP A 271 2.37 20.67 -10.20
N VAL A 272 3.22 20.40 -9.20
CA VAL A 272 4.32 19.45 -9.34
C VAL A 272 4.31 18.51 -8.16
N THR A 273 4.21 17.21 -8.44
CA THR A 273 4.31 16.15 -7.44
C THR A 273 5.53 15.29 -7.74
N LEU A 274 6.25 14.92 -6.69
CA LEU A 274 7.43 14.07 -6.77
C LEU A 274 7.16 12.75 -6.06
N PHE A 275 7.32 11.63 -6.76
CA PHE A 275 7.20 10.30 -6.21
C PHE A 275 8.56 9.63 -6.10
N SER A 276 8.85 9.02 -4.95
CA SER A 276 10.06 8.21 -4.78
C SER A 276 9.97 6.89 -5.55
N ARG A 277 11.07 6.11 -5.57
CA ARG A 277 11.07 4.71 -6.07
C ARG A 277 9.95 3.83 -5.50
N ARG A 278 9.53 4.07 -4.25
CA ARG A 278 8.45 3.32 -3.59
C ARG A 278 7.07 3.94 -3.83
N LEU A 279 6.98 4.89 -4.77
CA LEU A 279 5.78 5.62 -5.14
C LEU A 279 5.18 6.46 -4.02
N THR A 280 5.96 6.73 -2.97
CA THR A 280 5.58 7.67 -1.90
C THR A 280 5.79 9.10 -2.36
N ASP A 281 4.82 9.96 -2.09
CA ASP A 281 4.96 11.41 -2.29
C ASP A 281 6.09 11.98 -1.41
N VAL A 282 7.11 12.52 -2.07
CA VAL A 282 8.28 13.18 -1.47
C VAL A 282 8.37 14.65 -1.84
N THR A 283 7.30 15.24 -2.40
CA THR A 283 7.25 16.62 -2.91
C THR A 283 7.75 17.63 -1.88
N HIS A 284 7.24 17.54 -0.64
CA HIS A 284 7.62 18.43 0.46
C HIS A 284 9.09 18.33 0.88
N GLN A 285 9.79 17.25 0.51
CA GLN A 285 11.20 17.03 0.85
C GLN A 285 12.13 17.74 -0.15
N TYR A 286 11.64 18.04 -1.35
CA TYR A 286 12.40 18.58 -2.47
C TYR A 286 11.76 19.84 -3.11
N PRO A 287 11.55 20.93 -2.33
CA PRO A 287 10.95 22.16 -2.86
C PRO A 287 11.84 22.88 -3.90
N ASP A 288 13.15 22.65 -3.85
CA ASP A 288 14.14 23.06 -4.85
C ASP A 288 13.93 22.36 -6.19
N ILE A 289 13.76 21.02 -6.19
CA ILE A 289 13.47 20.25 -7.41
C ILE A 289 12.13 20.71 -7.98
N VAL A 290 11.10 20.87 -7.16
CA VAL A 290 9.80 21.41 -7.60
C VAL A 290 9.96 22.75 -8.31
N ARG A 291 10.74 23.68 -7.74
CA ARG A 291 11.01 24.99 -8.35
C ARG A 291 11.73 24.86 -9.68
N SER A 292 12.74 24.01 -9.76
CA SER A 292 13.49 23.76 -10.99
C SER A 292 12.63 23.14 -12.08
N ILE A 293 11.75 22.18 -11.73
CA ILE A 293 10.80 21.59 -12.69
C ILE A 293 9.85 22.65 -13.24
N ARG A 294 9.29 23.52 -12.39
CA ARG A 294 8.42 24.64 -12.84
C ARG A 294 9.14 25.60 -13.77
N GLY A 295 10.36 25.99 -13.43
CA GLY A 295 11.10 27.03 -14.17
C GLY A 295 11.82 26.53 -15.42
N CYS A 296 12.24 25.27 -15.47
CA CYS A 296 13.12 24.76 -16.51
C CYS A 296 12.45 23.76 -17.47
N VAL A 297 11.33 23.13 -17.08
CA VAL A 297 10.62 22.19 -17.96
C VAL A 297 9.59 22.95 -18.78
N THR A 298 9.84 23.05 -20.08
CA THR A 298 9.04 23.85 -21.01
C THR A 298 7.68 23.23 -21.36
N ALA A 299 7.53 21.91 -21.23
CA ALA A 299 6.26 21.24 -21.45
C ALA A 299 5.25 21.57 -20.34
N ASP A 300 4.00 21.90 -20.68
CA ASP A 300 2.95 22.21 -19.71
C ASP A 300 2.66 21.01 -18.80
N THR A 301 2.54 19.83 -19.41
CA THR A 301 2.34 18.56 -18.71
C THR A 301 3.47 17.58 -18.99
N ALA A 302 4.02 16.94 -17.96
CA ALA A 302 5.08 15.95 -18.14
C ALA A 302 5.13 14.92 -17.00
N ILE A 303 5.62 13.71 -17.31
CA ILE A 303 6.14 12.76 -16.32
C ILE A 303 7.61 12.57 -16.63
N LEU A 304 8.47 12.88 -15.67
CA LEU A 304 9.92 12.80 -15.77
C LEU A 304 10.43 11.77 -14.77
N ASP A 305 11.43 10.98 -15.17
CA ASP A 305 12.09 10.01 -14.30
C ASP A 305 13.57 10.40 -14.21
N GLY A 306 14.08 10.53 -12.99
CA GLY A 306 15.45 10.98 -12.76
C GLY A 306 15.95 10.66 -11.38
N GLU A 307 17.21 11.02 -11.12
CA GLU A 307 17.85 10.79 -9.83
C GLU A 307 18.13 12.11 -9.13
N ALA A 308 17.60 12.28 -7.92
CA ALA A 308 18.00 13.37 -7.04
C ALA A 308 19.34 13.00 -6.37
N VAL A 309 20.40 13.76 -6.65
CA VAL A 309 21.76 13.51 -6.14
C VAL A 309 22.18 14.66 -5.24
N ALA A 310 22.87 14.37 -4.13
CA ALA A 310 23.48 15.44 -3.34
C ALA A 310 24.69 16.00 -4.09
N PHE A 311 24.75 17.31 -4.23
CA PHE A 311 25.80 18.00 -4.97
C PHE A 311 26.45 19.06 -4.10
N ASP A 312 27.77 19.15 -4.18
CA ASP A 312 28.58 20.13 -3.48
C ASP A 312 28.96 21.24 -4.45
N HIS A 313 28.35 22.41 -4.30
CA HIS A 313 28.55 23.54 -5.22
C HIS A 313 29.90 24.24 -5.07
N GLU A 314 30.61 24.05 -3.95
CA GLU A 314 31.94 24.64 -3.75
C GLU A 314 33.01 23.82 -4.48
N THR A 315 32.90 22.49 -4.40
CA THR A 315 33.84 21.56 -5.03
C THR A 315 33.42 21.10 -6.43
N GLY A 316 32.15 21.26 -6.78
CA GLY A 316 31.58 20.79 -8.04
C GLY A 316 31.41 19.27 -8.13
N THR A 317 31.25 18.58 -7.00
CA THR A 317 31.25 17.11 -6.95
C THR A 317 29.98 16.52 -6.34
N TYR A 318 29.63 15.28 -6.74
CA TYR A 318 28.56 14.52 -6.11
C TYR A 318 28.96 14.06 -4.71
N ARG A 319 27.99 14.03 -3.80
CA ARG A 319 28.13 13.51 -2.44
C ARG A 319 27.41 12.16 -2.31
N PRO A 320 27.87 11.27 -1.40
CA PRO A 320 27.26 9.96 -1.22
C PRO A 320 25.77 10.04 -0.84
N PHE A 321 24.99 9.03 -1.22
CA PHE A 321 23.56 8.92 -0.93
C PHE A 321 23.19 9.14 0.56
N GLN A 322 24.06 8.75 1.49
CA GLN A 322 23.82 8.94 2.94
C GLN A 322 23.68 10.43 3.31
N THR A 323 24.25 11.34 2.50
CA THR A 323 24.06 12.79 2.65
C THR A 323 22.60 13.18 2.41
N LEU A 324 21.98 12.64 1.35
CA LEU A 324 20.56 12.87 1.03
C LEU A 324 19.64 12.33 2.12
N MET A 325 19.94 11.16 2.70
CA MET A 325 19.09 10.59 3.75
C MET A 325 18.92 11.51 4.97
N ARG A 326 19.88 12.40 5.24
CA ARG A 326 19.78 13.39 6.33
C ARG A 326 18.76 14.49 6.04
N ARG A 327 18.48 14.75 4.75
CA ARG A 327 17.50 15.75 4.29
C ARG A 327 16.08 15.40 4.71
N ARG A 328 15.70 14.12 4.66
CA ARG A 328 14.38 13.60 5.04
C ARG A 328 13.94 13.96 6.47
N ARG A 329 14.86 14.35 7.36
CA ARG A 329 14.61 14.68 8.76
C ARG A 329 14.54 16.19 9.06
N LYS A 330 14.71 17.05 8.05
CA LYS A 330 14.69 18.51 8.24
C LYS A 330 13.32 19.07 7.89
N HIS A 331 12.59 19.54 8.89
CA HIS A 331 11.43 20.43 8.69
C HIS A 331 11.99 21.84 8.44
N ARG A 332 11.70 22.45 7.28
CA ARG A 332 12.27 23.72 6.73
C ARG A 332 13.48 23.54 5.79
N VAL A 333 13.34 22.68 4.79
CA VAL A 333 14.17 22.79 3.58
C VAL A 333 13.64 24.01 2.80
N ARG A 334 14.45 25.05 2.63
CA ARG A 334 14.12 26.29 1.90
C ARG A 334 14.78 26.30 0.52
#